data_AF-A0A424L3A7-F1
#
_entry.id   AF-A0A424L3A7-F1
#
_cell.length_a   1.000
_cell.length_b   1.000
_cell.length_c   1.000
_cell.angle_alpha   90.00
_cell.angle_beta   90.00
_cell.angle_gamma   90.00
#
_symmetry.space_group_name_H-M   'P 1'
#
loop_
_entity.id
_entity.type
_entity.pdbx_description
1 polymer ?
#
loop_
_entity_poly.entity_id
_entity_poly.type
_entity_poly.pdbx_seq_one_letter_code
_entity_poly.pdbx_strand_id
1 'polypeptide(L)' 'MTNGTSIYDHHQHTAWHTHCTQHGNVNVFRGIRFAEPPEGDRRFKPPVMTSAWNDRGTLDATAFGNRAI' A
#
# COMPACT_ATOMS: atom_id res chain seq x y z
N MET A 1 -20.70 -9.75 -25.18
CA MET A 1 -21.02 -10.48 -23.94
C MET A 1 -20.22 -9.84 -22.82
N THR A 2 -20.73 -8.74 -22.27
CA THR A 2 -20.08 -7.92 -21.24
C THR A 2 -20.97 -7.98 -20.01
N ASN A 3 -20.67 -8.89 -19.09
CA ASN A 3 -21.30 -8.92 -17.78
C ASN A 3 -20.33 -8.16 -16.86
N GLY A 4 -20.69 -7.02 -16.28
CA GLY A 4 -21.94 -6.76 -15.60
C GLY A 4 -21.53 -6.35 -14.20
N THR A 5 -21.58 -5.05 -13.96
CA THR A 5 -21.18 -4.30 -12.76
C THR A 5 -21.65 -4.96 -11.46
N SER A 6 -20.76 -5.13 -10.47
CA SER A 6 -21.17 -5.38 -9.09
C SER A 6 -20.97 -4.11 -8.26
N ILE A 7 -22.09 -3.52 -7.87
CA ILE A 7 -22.26 -2.30 -7.10
C ILE A 7 -22.88 -2.64 -5.73
N TYR A 8 -22.05 -2.86 -4.72
CA TYR A 8 -22.38 -2.80 -3.29
C TYR A 8 -21.05 -2.47 -2.59
N ASP A 9 -20.84 -1.35 -1.90
CA ASP A 9 -21.71 -0.61 -1.01
C ASP A 9 -21.13 0.81 -0.79
N HIS A 10 -22.03 1.79 -0.68
CA HIS A 10 -21.74 3.22 -0.72
C HIS A 10 -21.64 3.77 0.71
N HIS A 11 -20.63 3.32 1.46
CA HIS A 11 -20.32 3.88 2.77
C HIS A 11 -19.16 4.88 2.65
N GLN A 12 -19.55 6.13 2.44
CA GLN A 12 -18.69 7.31 2.54
C GLN A 12 -18.16 7.44 3.98
N HIS A 13 -17.06 6.76 4.29
CA HIS A 13 -16.27 7.04 5.48
C HIS A 13 -14.94 7.64 5.01
N THR A 14 -14.68 8.88 5.44
CA THR A 14 -13.40 9.55 5.29
C THR A 14 -12.35 8.84 6.14
N ALA A 15 -11.84 7.72 5.64
CA ALA A 15 -10.71 6.99 6.19
C ALA A 15 -9.60 6.98 5.14
N TRP A 16 -8.35 7.11 5.60
CA TRP A 16 -7.16 6.98 4.76
C TRP A 16 -7.15 5.57 4.17
N HIS A 17 -7.73 5.39 2.99
CA HIS A 17 -7.83 4.07 2.38
C HIS A 17 -6.45 3.64 1.90
N THR A 18 -6.09 2.38 2.08
CA THR A 18 -4.97 1.74 1.37
C THR A 18 -5.62 0.83 0.32
N HIS A 19 -5.20 0.93 -0.94
CA HIS A 19 -5.69 0.02 -1.97
C HIS A 19 -5.14 -1.39 -1.71
N CYS A 20 -6.03 -2.36 -1.54
CA CYS A 20 -5.69 -3.76 -1.26
C CYS A 20 -6.17 -4.66 -2.40
N THR A 21 -5.56 -5.84 -2.52
CA THR A 21 -6.06 -6.88 -3.42
C THR A 21 -6.86 -7.90 -2.60
N GLN A 22 -8.06 -8.23 -3.05
CA GLN A 22 -8.87 -9.30 -2.45
C GLN A 22 -8.45 -10.66 -3.03
N HIS A 23 -8.01 -11.58 -2.17
CA HIS A 23 -7.73 -12.97 -2.55
C HIS A 23 -8.70 -13.89 -1.78
N GLY A 24 -9.75 -14.36 -2.46
CA GLY A 24 -10.85 -15.07 -1.81
C GLY A 24 -11.56 -14.17 -0.80
N ASN A 25 -11.60 -14.58 0.47
CA ASN A 25 -12.25 -13.83 1.56
C ASN A 25 -11.26 -12.99 2.39
N VAL A 26 -10.02 -12.78 1.91
CA VAL A 26 -8.98 -12.08 2.66
C VAL A 26 -8.54 -10.83 1.92
N ASN A 27 -8.41 -9.73 2.68
CA ASN A 27 -7.79 -8.49 2.21
C ASN A 27 -6.27 -8.60 2.34
N VAL A 28 -5.56 -8.38 1.24
CA VAL A 28 -4.11 -8.48 1.20
C VAL A 28 -3.52 -7.13 0.84
N PHE A 29 -2.63 -6.65 1.72
CA PHE A 29 -1.86 -5.43 1.50
C PHE A 29 -0.39 -5.81 1.34
N ARG A 30 0.18 -5.49 0.18
CA ARG A 30 1.53 -5.84 -0.25
C ARG A 30 2.34 -4.57 -0.49
N GLY A 31 3.63 -4.59 -0.20
CA GLY A 31 4.52 -3.46 -0.52
C GLY A 31 4.37 -2.23 0.38
N ILE A 32 3.75 -2.36 1.56
CA ILE A 32 3.70 -1.27 2.55
C ILE A 32 5.12 -0.92 2.99
N ARG A 33 5.53 0.34 2.85
CA ARG A 33 6.83 0.82 3.33
C ARG A 33 6.80 0.93 4.85
N PHE A 34 7.81 0.37 5.51
CA PHE A 34 8.01 0.46 6.97
C PHE A 34 9.19 1.36 7.34
N ALA A 35 10.09 1.61 6.41
CA ALA A 35 11.30 2.41 6.60
C ALA A 35 11.65 3.16 5.30
N GLU A 36 12.49 4.17 5.44
CA GLU A 36 13.09 4.87 4.31
C GLU A 36 14.04 3.96 3.52
N PRO A 37 14.16 4.14 2.18
CA PRO A 37 15.07 3.34 1.36
C PRO A 37 16.52 3.41 1.86
N PRO A 38 17.21 2.26 2.05
CA PRO A 38 18.58 2.22 2.59
C PRO A 38 19.64 2.57 1.52
N GLU A 39 19.40 3.65 0.78
CA GLU A 39 20.22 4.12 -0.34
C GLU A 39 21.22 5.20 0.12
N GLY A 40 22.30 5.37 -0.66
CA GLY A 40 23.34 6.37 -0.40
C GLY A 40 23.93 6.27 1.00
N ASP A 41 23.93 7.38 1.74
CA ASP A 41 24.49 7.49 3.09
C ASP A 41 23.71 6.70 4.16
N ARG A 42 22.53 6.16 3.82
CA ARG A 42 21.75 5.28 4.72
C ARG A 42 22.15 3.81 4.59
N ARG A 43 22.99 3.46 3.62
CA ARG A 43 23.54 2.11 3.51
C ARG A 43 24.34 1.78 4.76
N PHE A 44 24.15 0.57 5.28
CA PHE A 44 24.81 0.08 6.51
C PHE A 44 24.47 0.85 7.79
N LYS A 45 23.48 1.74 7.76
CA LYS A 45 22.95 2.40 8.97
C LYS A 45 21.67 1.71 9.44
N PRO A 46 21.28 1.91 10.71
CA PRO A 46 19.97 1.47 11.19
C PRO A 46 18.84 2.02 10.31
N PRO A 47 17.73 1.28 10.15
CA PRO A 47 16.58 1.73 9.38
C PRO A 47 15.97 2.99 10.00
N VAL A 48 15.55 3.92 9.14
CA VAL A 48 14.88 5.15 9.54
C VAL A 48 13.39 4.99 9.29
N MET A 49 12.55 5.36 10.26
CA MET A 49 11.09 5.30 10.13
C MET A 49 10.63 6.17 8.95
N THR A 50 9.70 5.65 8.14
CA THR A 50 9.19 6.41 6.99
C THR A 50 8.28 7.56 7.44
N SER A 51 8.25 8.64 6.64
CA SER A 51 7.32 9.74 6.90
C SER A 51 5.87 9.33 6.64
N ALA A 52 4.94 10.01 7.31
CA ALA A 52 3.52 9.80 7.08
C ALA A 52 3.13 10.19 5.65
N TRP A 53 2.13 9.51 5.10
CA TRP A 53 1.68 9.59 3.69
C TRP A 53 0.85 10.83 3.38
N ASN A 54 1.02 11.88 4.17
CA ASN A 54 0.16 13.07 4.24
C ASN A 54 -0.06 13.72 2.86
N ASP A 55 0.96 13.62 2.01
CA ASP A 55 1.06 14.32 0.74
C ASP A 55 0.43 13.52 -0.43
N ARG A 56 0.19 12.21 -0.25
CA ARG A 56 -0.32 11.31 -1.31
C ARG A 56 -1.62 10.60 -0.96
N GLY A 57 -2.12 10.76 0.27
CA GLY A 57 -3.35 10.11 0.72
C GLY A 57 -3.21 8.60 0.78
N THR A 58 -3.73 7.90 -0.22
CA THR A 58 -3.78 6.44 -0.31
C THR A 58 -2.53 5.84 -0.95
N LEU A 59 -1.88 4.91 -0.25
CA LEU A 59 -0.85 4.06 -0.86
C LEU A 59 -1.50 2.90 -1.63
N ASP A 60 -1.03 2.68 -2.85
CA ASP A 60 -1.33 1.45 -3.57
C ASP A 60 -0.50 0.29 -3.02
N ALA A 61 -1.15 -0.61 -2.29
CA ALA A 61 -0.57 -1.79 -1.69
C ALA A 61 -1.05 -3.08 -2.37
N THR A 62 -1.26 -3.04 -3.69
CA THR A 62 -1.69 -4.23 -4.46
C THR A 62 -0.51 -5.08 -4.97
N ALA A 63 0.69 -4.49 -5.04
CA ALA A 63 1.90 -5.12 -5.59
C ALA A 63 3.01 -5.34 -4.55
N PHE A 64 3.91 -6.30 -4.84
CA PHE A 64 5.11 -6.50 -4.02
C PHE A 64 6.14 -5.39 -4.26
N GLY A 65 6.83 -4.99 -3.20
CA GLY A 65 7.97 -4.06 -3.31
C GLY A 65 9.22 -4.73 -3.87
N ASN A 66 10.22 -3.91 -4.17
CA ASN A 66 11.52 -4.39 -4.65
C ASN A 66 12.18 -5.30 -3.60
N ARG A 67 12.73 -6.42 -4.07
CA ARG A 67 13.56 -7.29 -3.23
C ARG A 67 14.87 -6.58 -2.91
N ALA A 68 15.34 -6.76 -1.68
CA ALA A 68 16.69 -6.33 -1.30
C ALA A 68 17.73 -6.98 -2.24
N ILE A 69 18.79 -6.22 -2.53
CA ILE A 69 19.97 -6.70 -3.24
C ILE A 69 21.04 -7.22 -2.29
#